data_AF-A0A7C3UGV3-F1
#
_entry.id   AF-A0A7C3UGV3-F1
#
_cell.length_a   1.000
_cell.length_b   1.000
_cell.length_c   1.000
_cell.angle_alpha   90.00
_cell.angle_beta   90.00
_cell.angle_gamma   90.00
#
_symmetry.space_group_name_H-M   'P 1'
#
loop_
_entity.id
_entity.type
_entity.pdbx_description
1 polymer ?
#
loop_
_entity_poly.entity_id
_entity_poly.type
_entity_poly.pdbx_seq_one_letter_code
_entity_poly.pdbx_strand_id
1 'polypeptide(L)'
;MNEKGVSTTVEALLLISLSSILVFIVLINFYNLNSSVQRSYALEEAYNVASKIAREVISIADADYAKKRLKIPPTIGGEPYMIIFKDQTIIIENRKVSVSLPVPISLKDSSASSYNVYLIVRDGFLEVKNE
;
A
#
# COMPACT_ATOMS: atom_id res chain seq x y z
N MET A 1 -4.93 -60.87 23.29
CA MET A 1 -4.31 -60.36 22.05
C MET A 1 -4.84 -58.96 21.63
N ASN A 2 -5.39 -58.15 22.55
CA ASN A 2 -6.02 -56.85 22.22
C ASN A 2 -5.19 -55.60 22.58
N GLU A 3 -4.21 -55.70 23.48
CA GLU A 3 -3.50 -54.51 23.98
C GLU A 3 -2.55 -53.89 22.96
N LYS A 4 -1.96 -54.70 22.07
CA LYS A 4 -1.08 -54.20 20.98
C LYS A 4 -1.84 -53.32 19.99
N GLY A 5 -3.07 -53.70 19.60
CA GLY A 5 -3.88 -52.94 18.66
C GLY A 5 -4.35 -51.59 19.21
N VAL A 6 -4.65 -51.54 20.51
CA VAL A 6 -5.01 -50.29 21.20
C VAL A 6 -3.80 -49.35 21.30
N SER A 7 -2.61 -49.85 21.67
CA SER A 7 -1.38 -49.04 21.71
C SER A 7 -1.03 -48.43 20.35
N THR A 8 -1.03 -49.23 19.29
CA THR A 8 -0.70 -48.76 17.94
C THR A 8 -1.73 -47.75 17.41
N THR A 9 -3.00 -47.91 17.76
CA THR A 9 -4.05 -46.94 17.37
C THR A 9 -3.88 -45.61 18.09
N VAL A 10 -3.55 -45.63 19.39
CA VAL A 10 -3.29 -44.42 20.18
C VAL A 10 -2.03 -43.71 19.66
N GLU A 11 -0.96 -44.43 19.36
CA GLU A 11 0.26 -43.89 18.76
C GLU A 11 -0.01 -43.23 17.41
N ALA A 12 -0.82 -43.87 16.55
CA ALA A 12 -1.21 -43.30 15.27
C ALA A 12 -2.04 -42.01 15.43
N LEU A 13 -2.97 -41.96 16.38
CA LEU A 13 -3.75 -40.75 16.68
C LEU A 13 -2.88 -39.61 17.21
N LEU A 14 -1.90 -39.92 18.05
CA LEU A 14 -0.92 -38.94 18.53
C LEU A 14 -0.07 -38.39 17.38
N LEU A 15 0.41 -39.25 16.50
CA LEU A 15 1.17 -38.84 15.30
C LEU A 15 0.33 -37.94 14.39
N ILE A 16 -0.92 -38.30 14.10
CA ILE A 16 -1.83 -37.48 13.28
C ILE A 16 -2.08 -36.12 13.94
N SER A 17 -2.25 -36.10 15.26
CA SER A 17 -2.47 -34.86 16.02
C SER A 17 -1.24 -33.95 15.95
N LEU A 18 -0.05 -34.51 16.16
CA LEU A 18 1.24 -33.79 16.04
C LEU A 18 1.45 -33.27 14.62
N SER A 19 1.20 -34.09 13.59
CA SER A 19 1.28 -33.67 12.19
C SER A 19 0.32 -32.53 11.88
N SER A 20 -0.91 -32.57 12.41
CA SER A 20 -1.91 -31.52 12.21
C SER A 20 -1.47 -30.20 12.84
N ILE A 21 -0.90 -30.23 14.04
CA ILE A 21 -0.34 -29.04 14.70
C ILE A 21 0.80 -28.45 13.87
N LEU A 22 1.72 -29.28 13.37
CA LEU A 22 2.83 -28.83 12.53
C LEU A 22 2.35 -28.18 11.24
N VAL A 23 1.36 -28.78 10.56
CA VAL A 23 0.75 -28.19 9.36
C VAL A 23 0.13 -26.83 9.69
N PHE A 24 -0.58 -26.71 10.81
CA PHE A 24 -1.20 -25.46 11.21
C PHE A 24 -0.17 -24.35 11.49
N ILE A 25 0.94 -24.68 12.17
CA ILE A 25 2.05 -23.75 12.41
C ILE A 25 2.66 -23.27 11.07
N VAL A 26 2.87 -24.18 10.12
CA VAL A 26 3.39 -23.84 8.79
C VAL A 26 2.43 -22.91 8.04
N LEU A 27 1.12 -23.20 8.07
CA LEU A 27 0.11 -22.37 7.42
C LEU A 27 0.05 -20.95 8.00
N ILE A 28 0.11 -20.81 9.34
CA ILE A 28 0.15 -19.50 9.99
C ILE A 28 1.41 -18.72 9.57
N ASN A 29 2.58 -19.36 9.61
CA ASN A 29 3.82 -18.70 9.23
C ASN A 29 3.82 -18.29 7.75
N PHE A 30 3.32 -19.14 6.87
CA PHE A 30 3.17 -18.82 5.46
C PHE A 30 2.24 -17.61 5.24
N TYR A 31 1.11 -17.56 5.94
CA TYR A 31 0.19 -16.43 5.89
C TYR A 31 0.85 -15.12 6.38
N ASN A 32 1.59 -15.18 7.49
CA ASN A 32 2.31 -14.03 8.04
C ASN A 32 3.41 -13.53 7.10
N LEU A 33 4.17 -14.44 6.48
CA LEU A 33 5.17 -14.09 5.48
C LEU A 33 4.53 -13.45 4.24
N ASN A 34 3.47 -14.06 3.71
CA ASN A 34 2.79 -13.54 2.53
C ASN A 34 2.21 -12.14 2.77
N SER A 35 1.57 -11.90 3.93
CA SER A 35 1.07 -10.58 4.30
C SER A 35 2.18 -9.54 4.45
N SER A 36 3.33 -9.93 5.01
CA SER A 36 4.52 -9.07 5.12
C SER A 36 5.07 -8.69 3.74
N VAL A 37 5.20 -9.66 2.82
CA VAL A 37 5.67 -9.43 1.45
C VAL A 37 4.72 -8.50 0.69
N GLN A 38 3.40 -8.74 0.79
CA GLN A 38 2.40 -7.87 0.16
C GLN A 38 2.47 -6.44 0.68
N ARG A 39 2.67 -6.25 1.99
CA ARG A 39 2.81 -4.92 2.59
C ARG A 39 4.08 -4.23 2.11
N SER A 40 5.21 -4.94 2.04
CA SER A 40 6.48 -4.41 1.55
C SER A 40 6.36 -3.94 0.09
N TYR A 41 5.77 -4.76 -0.77
CA TYR A 41 5.54 -4.41 -2.17
C TYR A 41 4.63 -3.18 -2.32
N ALA A 42 3.53 -3.12 -1.55
CA ALA A 42 2.63 -1.96 -1.56
C ALA A 42 3.34 -0.68 -1.08
N LEU A 43 4.29 -0.80 -0.16
CA LEU A 43 5.05 0.34 0.37
C LEU A 43 6.01 0.89 -0.68
N GLU A 44 6.72 0.00 -1.39
CA GLU A 44 7.59 0.37 -2.51
C GLU A 44 6.79 1.00 -3.66
N GLU A 45 5.64 0.41 -4.01
CA GLU A 45 4.72 0.95 -5.00
C GLU A 45 4.23 2.36 -4.60
N ALA A 46 3.86 2.57 -3.34
CA ALA A 46 3.48 3.88 -2.83
C ALA A 46 4.62 4.91 -2.91
N TYR A 47 5.85 4.55 -2.58
CA TYR A 47 7.01 5.43 -2.75
C TYR A 47 7.25 5.80 -4.21
N ASN A 48 7.09 4.84 -5.13
CA ASN A 48 7.24 5.08 -6.56
C ASN A 48 6.16 6.03 -7.10
N VAL A 49 4.92 5.87 -6.65
CA VAL A 49 3.82 6.79 -6.98
C VAL A 49 4.08 8.17 -6.38
N ALA A 50 4.44 8.28 -5.10
CA ALA A 50 4.72 9.55 -4.44
C ALA A 50 5.85 10.31 -5.14
N SER A 51 6.93 9.60 -5.49
CA SER A 51 8.06 10.16 -6.23
C SER A 51 7.67 10.62 -7.63
N LYS A 52 6.77 9.89 -8.30
CA LYS A 52 6.24 10.30 -9.60
C LYS A 52 5.42 11.58 -9.47
N ILE A 53 4.51 11.65 -8.50
CA ILE A 53 3.72 12.86 -8.25
C ILE A 53 4.64 14.03 -7.91
N ALA A 54 5.63 13.87 -7.03
CA ALA A 54 6.59 14.92 -6.70
C ALA A 54 7.32 15.47 -7.93
N ARG A 55 7.78 14.60 -8.85
CA ARG A 55 8.40 15.05 -10.11
C ARG A 55 7.44 15.84 -10.98
N GLU A 56 6.20 15.37 -11.11
CA GLU A 56 5.16 16.04 -11.90
C GLU A 56 4.81 17.41 -11.29
N VAL A 57 4.68 17.47 -9.98
CA VAL A 57 4.46 18.67 -9.17
C VAL A 57 5.55 19.71 -9.41
N ILE A 58 6.82 19.31 -9.33
CA ILE A 58 7.97 20.18 -9.63
C ILE A 58 7.94 20.65 -11.09
N SER A 59 7.58 19.77 -12.04
CA SER A 59 7.59 20.10 -13.47
C SER A 59 6.58 21.18 -13.89
N ILE A 60 5.53 21.40 -13.10
CA ILE A 60 4.48 22.36 -13.40
C ILE A 60 4.46 23.56 -12.45
N ALA A 61 5.34 23.57 -11.44
CA ALA A 61 5.33 24.56 -10.35
C ALA A 61 5.50 26.00 -10.85
N ASP A 62 6.28 26.20 -11.92
CA ASP A 62 6.58 27.53 -12.48
C ASP A 62 5.54 28.03 -13.49
N ALA A 63 4.47 27.28 -13.74
CA ALA A 63 3.43 27.68 -14.70
C ALA A 63 2.39 28.60 -14.06
N ASP A 64 2.02 29.70 -14.73
CA ASP A 64 0.95 30.60 -14.27
C ASP A 64 -0.40 29.88 -14.12
N TYR A 65 -0.68 28.98 -15.06
CA TYR A 65 -1.81 28.05 -15.01
C TYR A 65 -1.46 26.74 -15.70
N ALA A 66 -1.70 25.62 -15.02
CA ALA A 66 -1.56 24.30 -15.61
C ALA A 66 -2.61 23.36 -15.05
N LYS A 67 -3.21 22.53 -15.90
CA LYS A 67 -4.02 21.37 -15.51
C LYS A 67 -3.41 20.13 -16.14
N LYS A 68 -2.85 19.23 -15.33
CA LYS A 68 -2.16 18.02 -15.80
C LYS A 68 -2.77 16.77 -15.18
N ARG A 69 -3.20 15.83 -16.02
CA ARG A 69 -3.68 14.53 -15.54
C ARG A 69 -2.51 13.70 -15.04
N LEU A 70 -2.62 13.18 -13.82
CA LEU A 70 -1.64 12.26 -13.25
C LEU A 70 -1.79 10.88 -13.87
N LYS A 71 -0.71 10.39 -14.50
CA LYS A 71 -0.62 9.01 -14.99
C LYS A 71 -0.14 8.10 -13.87
N ILE A 72 -0.98 7.85 -12.87
CA ILE A 72 -0.70 7.01 -11.71
C ILE A 72 -1.59 5.77 -11.73
N PRO A 73 -1.16 4.64 -11.13
CA PRO A 73 -2.02 3.47 -11.00
C PRO A 73 -3.26 3.82 -10.15
N PRO A 74 -4.42 3.21 -10.41
CA PRO A 74 -5.64 3.48 -9.62
C PRO A 74 -5.62 2.81 -8.23
N THR A 75 -4.70 1.89 -7.98
CA THR A 75 -4.61 1.11 -6.74
C THR A 75 -3.16 0.87 -6.35
N ILE A 76 -2.91 0.73 -5.05
CA ILE A 76 -1.62 0.29 -4.49
C ILE A 76 -1.87 -0.94 -3.63
N GLY A 77 -1.16 -2.03 -3.90
CA GLY A 77 -1.39 -3.29 -3.19
C GLY A 77 -2.84 -3.81 -3.29
N GLY A 78 -3.52 -3.50 -4.40
CA GLY A 78 -4.91 -3.87 -4.69
C GLY A 78 -5.99 -2.98 -4.04
N GLU A 79 -5.61 -1.92 -3.32
CA GLU A 79 -6.55 -1.01 -2.66
C GLU A 79 -6.49 0.40 -3.29
N PRO A 80 -7.63 1.09 -3.43
CA PRO A 80 -7.62 2.49 -3.80
C PRO A 80 -6.95 3.32 -2.70
N TYR A 81 -6.27 4.38 -3.10
CA TYR A 81 -5.55 5.27 -2.19
C TYR A 81 -5.97 6.73 -2.37
N MET A 82 -5.67 7.53 -1.35
CA MET A 82 -5.82 8.98 -1.32
C MET A 82 -4.46 9.65 -1.49
N ILE A 83 -4.45 10.71 -2.28
CA ILE A 83 -3.32 11.62 -2.43
C ILE A 83 -3.70 12.88 -1.67
N ILE A 84 -2.87 13.28 -0.72
CA ILE A 84 -3.11 14.43 0.14
C ILE A 84 -1.90 15.35 0.00
N PHE A 85 -2.14 16.58 -0.40
CA PHE A 85 -1.15 17.64 -0.34
C PHE A 85 -1.37 18.41 0.95
N LYS A 86 -0.30 18.60 1.70
CA LYS A 86 -0.32 19.38 2.93
C LYS A 86 0.98 20.12 3.11
N ASP A 87 0.92 21.44 3.20
CA ASP A 87 2.07 22.33 3.31
C ASP A 87 3.15 22.07 2.24
N GLN A 88 4.20 21.32 2.56
CA GLN A 88 5.30 20.93 1.65
C GLN A 88 5.43 19.40 1.55
N THR A 89 4.37 18.67 1.82
CA THR A 89 4.39 17.20 1.89
C THR A 89 3.29 16.62 1.00
N ILE A 90 3.67 15.61 0.22
CA ILE A 90 2.76 14.74 -0.49
C ILE A 90 2.59 13.48 0.36
N ILE A 91 1.35 13.18 0.74
CA ILE A 91 0.99 12.00 1.51
C ILE A 91 0.18 11.08 0.60
N ILE A 92 0.58 9.81 0.53
CA ILE A 92 -0.18 8.74 -0.10
C ILE A 92 -0.62 7.79 0.99
N GLU A 93 -1.93 7.61 1.12
CA GLU A 93 -2.51 6.78 2.17
C GLU A 93 -3.58 5.85 1.64
N ASN A 94 -3.54 4.59 2.09
CA ASN A 94 -4.64 3.65 2.02
C ASN A 94 -4.66 2.79 3.30
N ARG A 95 -5.52 1.77 3.33
CA ARG A 95 -5.66 0.86 4.49
C ARG A 95 -4.40 0.06 4.84
N LYS A 96 -3.44 -0.07 3.91
CA LYS A 96 -2.25 -0.92 4.05
C LYS A 96 -0.97 -0.10 4.29
N VAL A 97 -0.86 1.08 3.67
CA VAL A 97 0.35 1.89 3.65
C VAL A 97 0.03 3.38 3.80
N SER A 98 0.95 4.10 4.44
CA SER A 98 0.96 5.56 4.51
C SER A 98 2.39 6.02 4.27
N VAL A 99 2.59 6.80 3.21
CA VAL A 99 3.89 7.31 2.78
C VAL A 99 3.82 8.82 2.67
N SER A 100 4.78 9.49 3.30
CA SER A 100 4.92 10.95 3.26
C SER A 100 6.23 11.31 2.57
N LEU A 101 6.16 12.15 1.55
CA LEU A 101 7.31 12.61 0.78
C LEU A 101 7.33 14.15 0.78
N PRO A 102 8.38 14.78 1.33
CA PRO A 102 8.52 16.23 1.27
C PRO A 102 8.85 16.69 -0.15
N VAL A 103 8.39 17.90 -0.50
CA VAL A 103 8.68 18.58 -1.77
C VAL A 103 9.15 20.01 -1.49
N PRO A 104 10.05 20.57 -2.34
CA PRO A 104 10.65 21.89 -2.10
C PRO A 104 9.73 23.07 -2.45
N ILE A 105 8.44 22.83 -2.70
CA ILE A 105 7.48 23.85 -3.11
C ILE A 105 6.27 23.87 -2.18
N SER A 106 5.65 25.04 -2.04
CA SER A 106 4.42 25.18 -1.26
C SER A 106 3.26 24.56 -2.02
N LEU A 107 2.59 23.62 -1.37
CA LEU A 107 1.37 22.98 -1.81
C LEU A 107 0.19 23.59 -1.06
N LYS A 108 -0.95 23.66 -1.74
CA LYS A 108 -2.21 23.99 -1.10
C LYS A 108 -2.83 22.72 -0.55
N ASP A 109 -3.28 22.79 0.70
CA ASP A 109 -4.00 21.71 1.38
C ASP A 109 -5.17 21.23 0.50
N SER A 110 -5.03 20.02 0.00
CA SER A 110 -5.97 19.42 -0.95
C SER A 110 -5.86 17.90 -0.93
N SER A 111 -6.91 17.22 -1.35
CA SER A 111 -6.89 15.76 -1.43
C SER A 111 -7.72 15.25 -2.61
N ALA A 112 -7.28 14.12 -3.16
CA ALA A 112 -7.95 13.45 -4.26
C ALA A 112 -7.83 11.93 -4.12
N SER A 113 -8.89 11.21 -4.49
CA SER A 113 -8.83 9.77 -4.69
C SER A 113 -7.92 9.43 -5.87
N SER A 114 -7.39 8.22 -5.93
CA SER A 114 -6.47 7.74 -6.99
C SER A 114 -7.07 7.68 -8.41
N TYR A 115 -8.39 7.87 -8.58
CA TYR A 115 -9.05 7.82 -9.89
C TYR A 115 -9.19 9.19 -10.52
N ASN A 116 -8.79 9.33 -11.79
CA ASN A 116 -8.94 10.58 -12.56
C ASN A 116 -8.40 11.80 -11.84
N VAL A 117 -7.14 11.70 -11.41
CA VAL A 117 -6.49 12.77 -10.64
C VAL A 117 -5.83 13.78 -11.55
N TYR A 118 -5.98 15.04 -11.20
CA TYR A 118 -5.32 16.17 -11.83
C TYR A 118 -4.50 16.95 -10.81
N LEU A 119 -3.31 17.35 -11.25
CA LEU A 119 -2.59 18.45 -10.64
C LEU A 119 -3.07 19.74 -11.29
N ILE A 120 -3.39 20.73 -10.48
CA ILE A 120 -3.82 22.04 -10.94
C ILE A 120 -2.92 23.08 -10.28
N VAL A 121 -2.32 23.92 -11.11
CA VAL A 121 -1.63 25.14 -10.66
C VAL A 121 -2.51 26.32 -11.01
N ARG A 122 -2.84 27.12 -10.00
CA ARG A 122 -3.63 28.34 -10.16
C ARG A 122 -3.22 29.34 -9.09
N ASP A 123 -3.00 30.58 -9.49
CA ASP A 123 -2.68 31.69 -8.59
C ASP A 123 -1.42 31.42 -7.73
N GLY A 124 -0.43 30.70 -8.29
CA GLY A 124 0.82 30.33 -7.61
C GLY A 124 0.69 29.17 -6.60
N PHE A 125 -0.50 28.58 -6.47
CA PHE A 125 -0.74 27.44 -5.59
C PHE A 125 -0.96 26.16 -6.39
N LEU A 126 -0.37 25.07 -5.91
CA LEU A 126 -0.51 23.75 -6.50
C LEU A 126 -1.48 22.89 -5.65
N GLU A 127 -2.54 22.40 -6.28
CA GLU A 127 -3.57 21.58 -5.66
C GLU A 127 -3.79 20.26 -6.42
N VAL A 128 -4.26 19.24 -5.69
CA VAL A 128 -4.66 17.94 -6.27
C VAL A 128 -6.18 17.80 -6.21
N LYS A 129 -6.81 17.42 -7.33
CA LYS A 129 -8.27 17.25 -7.43
C LYS A 129 -8.66 16.07 -8.31
N ASN A 130 -9.80 15.48 -8.00
CA ASN A 130 -10.53 14.63 -8.94
C ASN A 130 -11.37 15.49 -9.88
N GLU A 131 -11.62 15.00 -11.09
CA GLU A 131 -12.57 15.59 -12.05
C GLU A 131 -13.97 14.96 -11.92
#